data_AF-A0A257P7S6-F1
#
_entry.id   AF-A0A257P7S6-F1
#
_cell.length_a   1.000
_cell.length_b   1.000
_cell.length_c   1.000
_cell.angle_alpha   90.00
_cell.angle_beta   90.00
_cell.angle_gamma   90.00
#
_symmetry.space_group_name_H-M   'P 1'
#
loop_
_entity.id
_entity.type
_entity.pdbx_description
1 polymer ?
#
loop_
_entity_poly.entity_id
_entity_poly.type
_entity_poly.pdbx_seq_one_letter_code
_entity_poly.pdbx_strand_id
1 'polypeptide(L)'
;MMRAVSCLILALALAGCAGKPTTYLTLTPVPGPAQTKAGTPLAVSRINIPPAIDRSGFTTETGPATLAVAGDTKWAGPLGVMGQLALARDLAARLQNMRVLMPGDPLPAGGARQ
;
A
#
# COMPACT_ATOMS: atom_id res chain seq x y z
N MET A 1 -52.05 -0.81 -16.30
CA MET A 1 -51.47 -1.38 -15.06
C MET A 1 -50.24 -2.27 -15.32
N MET A 2 -50.32 -3.31 -16.17
CA MET A 2 -49.23 -4.28 -16.41
C MET A 2 -47.88 -3.66 -16.84
N ARG A 3 -47.90 -2.64 -17.72
CA ARG A 3 -46.70 -1.92 -18.18
C ARG A 3 -45.98 -1.13 -17.08
N ALA A 4 -46.73 -0.52 -16.16
CA ALA A 4 -46.17 0.26 -15.06
C ALA A 4 -45.44 -0.64 -14.06
N VAL A 5 -45.99 -1.83 -13.79
CA VAL A 5 -45.36 -2.85 -12.93
C VAL A 5 -44.05 -3.36 -13.56
N SER A 6 -44.06 -3.60 -14.88
CA SER A 6 -42.85 -4.03 -15.60
C SER A 6 -41.73 -2.98 -15.56
N CYS A 7 -42.05 -1.69 -15.74
CA CYS A 7 -41.04 -0.62 -15.62
C CYS A 7 -40.50 -0.48 -14.20
N LEU A 8 -41.35 -0.64 -13.19
CA LEU A 8 -40.95 -0.57 -11.79
C LEU A 8 -39.99 -1.71 -11.41
N ILE A 9 -40.28 -2.94 -11.83
CA ILE A 9 -39.41 -4.09 -11.60
C ILE A 9 -38.04 -3.89 -12.28
N LEU A 10 -38.03 -3.37 -13.50
CA LEU A 10 -36.79 -3.08 -14.22
C LEU A 10 -35.97 -1.98 -13.52
N ALA A 11 -36.61 -0.92 -13.04
CA ALA A 11 -35.94 0.15 -12.31
C ALA A 11 -35.33 -0.34 -10.98
N LEU A 12 -36.04 -1.21 -10.24
CA LEU A 12 -35.51 -1.83 -9.03
C LEU A 12 -34.35 -2.81 -9.33
N ALA A 13 -34.41 -3.53 -10.45
CA ALA A 13 -33.31 -4.41 -10.88
C ALA A 13 -32.04 -3.63 -11.24
N LEU A 14 -32.17 -2.44 -11.83
CA LEU A 14 -31.02 -1.58 -12.16
C LEU A 14 -30.40 -0.89 -10.94
N ALA A 15 -31.20 -0.60 -9.90
CA ALA A 15 -30.68 0.01 -8.67
C ALA A 15 -29.65 -0.88 -7.93
N GLY A 16 -29.72 -2.21 -8.12
CA GLY A 16 -28.74 -3.16 -7.57
C GLY A 16 -27.37 -3.16 -8.28
N CYS A 17 -27.26 -2.55 -9.47
CA CYS A 17 -26.00 -2.45 -10.22
C CYS A 17 -25.13 -1.27 -9.79
N ALA A 18 -25.62 -0.40 -8.90
CA ALA A 18 -24.80 0.67 -8.33
C ALA A 18 -23.75 0.05 -7.37
N GLY A 19 -22.58 -0.28 -7.90
CA GLY A 19 -21.46 -0.82 -7.13
C GLY A 19 -21.00 0.12 -6.03
N LYS A 20 -20.45 -0.43 -4.94
CA LYS A 20 -19.91 0.36 -3.83
C LYS A 20 -18.62 1.07 -4.26
N PRO A 21 -18.38 2.31 -3.81
CA PRO A 21 -17.10 2.98 -4.01
C PRO A 21 -15.94 2.15 -3.44
N THR A 22 -14.82 2.09 -4.16
CA THR A 22 -13.61 1.40 -3.68
C THR A 22 -12.68 2.38 -2.96
N THR A 23 -12.25 2.02 -1.76
CA THR A 23 -11.26 2.76 -0.97
C THR A 23 -9.86 2.26 -1.27
N TYR A 24 -8.93 3.17 -1.54
CA TYR A 24 -7.52 2.85 -1.75
C TYR A 24 -6.67 3.27 -0.55
N LEU A 25 -5.87 2.34 -0.04
CA LEU A 25 -4.98 2.51 1.10
C LEU A 25 -3.55 2.71 0.62
N THR A 26 -2.84 3.62 1.28
CA THR A 26 -1.40 3.87 1.08
C THR A 26 -0.68 3.76 2.42
N LEU A 27 0.64 3.55 2.38
CA LEU A 27 1.47 3.59 3.57
C LEU A 27 2.04 5.00 3.74
N THR A 28 1.73 5.62 4.87
CA THR A 28 2.23 6.94 5.23
C THR A 28 3.48 6.81 6.10
N PRO A 29 4.55 7.59 5.81
CA PRO A 29 5.69 7.73 6.70
C PRO A 29 5.27 8.10 8.13
N VAL A 30 5.96 7.56 9.13
CA VAL A 30 5.70 7.84 10.55
C VAL A 30 6.76 8.82 11.07
N PRO A 31 6.35 10.01 11.56
CA PRO A 31 7.28 10.98 12.15
C PRO A 31 8.06 10.38 13.32
N GLY A 32 9.29 10.86 13.52
CA GLY A 32 10.08 10.50 14.69
C GLY A 32 11.29 11.41 14.88
N PRO A 33 12.04 11.19 15.97
CA PRO A 33 13.14 12.07 16.34
C PRO A 33 14.23 12.03 15.26
N ALA A 34 14.75 13.20 14.92
CA ALA A 34 15.91 13.32 14.06
C ALA A 34 17.16 12.81 14.79
N GLN A 35 18.03 12.15 14.03
CA GLN A 35 19.33 11.68 14.46
C GLN A 35 20.40 12.34 13.60
N THR A 36 21.34 12.99 14.27
CA THR A 36 22.50 13.63 13.64
C THR A 36 23.61 12.61 13.47
N LYS A 37 23.43 11.65 12.55
CA LYS A 37 24.43 10.65 12.21
C LYS A 37 24.96 10.91 10.80
N ALA A 38 26.24 11.19 10.67
CA ALA A 38 26.93 11.23 9.39
C ALA A 38 27.28 9.80 8.94
N GLY A 39 27.32 9.57 7.63
CA GLY A 39 27.75 8.29 7.08
C GLY A 39 27.60 8.21 5.56
N THR A 40 27.88 7.02 5.02
CA THR A 40 27.71 6.73 3.60
C THR A 40 26.24 6.75 3.20
N PRO A 41 25.92 7.00 1.91
CA PRO A 41 24.56 6.91 1.42
C PRO A 41 23.92 5.55 1.77
N LEU A 42 22.66 5.60 2.21
CA LEU A 42 21.89 4.42 2.60
C LEU A 42 20.78 4.17 1.58
N ALA A 43 20.63 2.93 1.15
CA ALA A 43 19.49 2.51 0.33
C ALA A 43 18.68 1.47 1.09
N VAL A 44 17.36 1.58 1.04
CA VAL A 44 16.46 0.53 1.54
C VAL A 44 16.38 -0.57 0.49
N SER A 45 16.79 -1.79 0.86
CA SER A 45 16.65 -2.95 -0.02
C SER A 45 15.17 -3.30 -0.26
N ARG A 46 14.91 -4.20 -1.21
CA ARG A 46 13.55 -4.70 -1.47
C ARG A 46 12.97 -5.33 -0.20
N ILE A 47 11.76 -4.94 0.17
CA ILE A 47 11.00 -5.58 1.23
C ILE A 47 10.25 -6.78 0.64
N ASN A 48 10.48 -7.97 1.17
CA ASN A 48 9.78 -9.19 0.77
C ASN A 48 8.54 -9.39 1.65
N ILE A 49 7.36 -9.33 1.05
CA ILE A 49 6.08 -9.55 1.73
C ILE A 49 5.51 -10.90 1.26
N PRO A 50 4.98 -11.74 2.17
CA PRO A 50 4.38 -13.00 1.78
C PRO A 50 3.25 -12.82 0.74
N PRO A 51 3.16 -13.67 -0.30
CA PRO A 51 2.13 -13.55 -1.33
C PRO A 51 0.69 -13.63 -0.79
N ALA A 52 0.50 -14.26 0.37
CA ALA A 52 -0.80 -14.33 1.04
C ALA A 52 -1.38 -12.95 1.38
N ILE A 53 -0.52 -11.96 1.62
CA ILE A 53 -0.93 -10.59 1.99
C ILE A 53 -0.45 -9.52 0.98
N ASP A 54 0.58 -9.79 0.17
CA ASP A 54 1.04 -8.88 -0.90
C ASP A 54 0.12 -8.94 -2.13
N ARG A 55 -1.12 -8.50 -1.93
CA ARG A 55 -2.16 -8.49 -2.96
C ARG A 55 -2.92 -7.17 -2.94
N SER A 56 -3.70 -6.91 -3.99
CA SER A 56 -4.45 -5.65 -4.07
C SER A 56 -5.52 -5.51 -2.99
N GLY A 57 -6.13 -6.60 -2.53
CA GLY A 57 -7.19 -6.55 -1.51
C GLY A 57 -6.62 -6.41 -0.10
N PHE A 58 -7.20 -5.52 0.71
CA PHE A 58 -6.86 -5.45 2.13
C PHE A 58 -7.23 -6.77 2.81
N THR A 59 -6.30 -7.33 3.58
CA THR A 59 -6.43 -8.68 4.14
C THR A 59 -6.34 -8.62 5.66
N THR A 60 -7.26 -9.30 6.34
CA THR A 60 -7.31 -9.41 7.81
C THR A 60 -7.38 -10.87 8.22
N GLU A 61 -6.69 -11.24 9.29
CA GLU A 61 -6.85 -12.55 9.90
C GLU A 61 -8.24 -12.66 10.57
N THR A 62 -8.91 -13.79 10.36
CA THR A 62 -10.26 -14.06 10.93
C THR A 62 -10.32 -15.31 11.80
N GLY A 63 -9.22 -16.05 11.89
CA GLY A 63 -9.14 -17.31 12.63
C GLY A 63 -7.88 -18.09 12.25
N PRO A 64 -7.65 -19.25 12.87
CA PRO A 64 -6.48 -20.08 12.59
C PRO A 64 -6.43 -20.45 11.10
N ALA A 65 -5.35 -20.02 10.42
CA ALA A 65 -5.12 -20.25 9.00
C ALA A 65 -6.20 -19.68 8.05
N THR A 66 -7.03 -18.72 8.50
CA THR A 66 -8.05 -18.09 7.66
C THR A 66 -7.83 -16.58 7.54
N LEU A 67 -7.88 -16.09 6.29
CA LEU A 67 -7.75 -14.68 5.95
C LEU A 67 -9.02 -14.21 5.24
N ALA A 68 -9.59 -13.09 5.68
CA ALA A 68 -10.62 -12.38 4.93
C ALA A 68 -9.97 -11.31 4.04
N VAL A 69 -10.51 -11.13 2.84
CA VAL A 69 -10.01 -10.19 1.85
C VAL A 69 -11.14 -9.23 1.51
N ALA A 70 -10.92 -7.93 1.70
CA ALA A 70 -11.93 -6.91 1.47
C ALA A 70 -12.30 -6.79 -0.03
N GLY A 71 -13.60 -6.62 -0.31
CA GLY A 71 -14.10 -6.46 -1.68
C GLY A 71 -14.03 -5.03 -2.23
N ASP A 72 -14.14 -4.04 -1.34
CA ASP A 72 -14.20 -2.61 -1.65
C ASP A 72 -13.06 -1.80 -1.02
N THR A 73 -12.10 -2.47 -0.38
CA THR A 73 -10.90 -1.83 0.18
C THR A 73 -9.64 -2.47 -0.39
N LYS A 74 -8.79 -1.66 -1.01
CA LYS A 74 -7.62 -2.11 -1.75
C LYS A 74 -6.37 -1.32 -1.37
N TRP A 75 -5.22 -1.95 -1.47
CA TRP A 75 -3.94 -1.26 -1.51
C TRP A 75 -3.79 -0.51 -2.84
N ALA A 76 -3.23 0.70 -2.79
CA ALA A 76 -2.96 1.52 -3.97
C ALA A 76 -1.83 0.97 -4.85
N GLY A 77 -1.03 0.03 -4.33
CA GLY A 77 0.04 -0.66 -5.04
C GLY A 77 0.51 -1.89 -4.28
N PRO A 78 1.55 -2.61 -4.78
CA PRO A 78 2.15 -3.73 -4.08
C PRO A 78 2.70 -3.30 -2.71
N LEU A 79 2.41 -4.08 -1.66
CA LEU A 79 2.79 -3.75 -0.29
C LEU A 79 4.31 -3.65 -0.13
N GLY A 80 5.07 -4.54 -0.76
CA GLY A 80 6.54 -4.50 -0.70
C GLY A 80 7.12 -3.19 -1.26
N VAL A 81 6.55 -2.68 -2.35
CA VAL A 81 6.98 -1.41 -2.98
C VAL A 81 6.59 -0.21 -2.12
N MET A 82 5.34 -0.17 -1.65
CA MET A 82 4.87 0.92 -0.79
C MET A 82 5.64 0.95 0.54
N GLY A 83 5.93 -0.23 1.11
CA GLY A 83 6.69 -0.35 2.36
C GLY A 83 8.12 0.13 2.19
N GLN A 84 8.78 -0.25 1.09
CA GLN A 84 10.14 0.21 0.78
C GLN A 84 10.20 1.74 0.65
N LEU A 85 9.23 2.34 -0.03
CA LEU A 85 9.13 3.79 -0.19
C LEU A 85 8.83 4.52 1.14
N ALA A 86 7.88 4.00 1.92
CA ALA A 86 7.54 4.58 3.22
C ALA A 86 8.74 4.53 4.18
N LEU A 87 9.45 3.40 4.23
CA LEU A 87 10.65 3.24 5.06
C LEU A 87 11.80 4.15 4.60
N ALA A 88 12.04 4.28 3.30
CA ALA A 88 13.06 5.19 2.78
C ALA A 88 12.76 6.65 3.17
N ARG A 89 11.49 7.06 3.11
CA ARG A 89 11.05 8.39 3.55
C ARG A 89 11.21 8.59 5.06
N ASP A 90 10.86 7.59 5.87
CA ASP A 90 11.08 7.64 7.33
C ASP A 90 12.56 7.84 7.67
N LEU A 91 13.43 7.07 7.02
CA LEU A 91 14.87 7.18 7.23
C LEU A 91 15.41 8.52 6.75
N ALA A 92 14.97 9.03 5.60
CA ALA A 92 15.37 10.33 5.09
C ALA A 92 14.98 11.48 6.04
N ALA A 93 13.79 11.40 6.63
CA ALA A 93 13.32 12.40 7.59
C ALA A 93 14.10 12.36 8.93
N ARG A 94 14.55 11.17 9.33
CA ARG A 94 15.26 10.96 10.61
C ARG A 94 16.77 11.17 10.50
N LEU A 95 17.40 10.79 9.40
CA LEU A 95 18.86 10.82 9.24
C LEU A 95 19.35 12.06 8.49
N GLN A 96 19.30 13.23 9.15
CA GLN A 96 19.51 14.53 8.50
C GLN A 96 20.89 14.72 7.84
N ASN A 97 21.92 14.02 8.32
CA ASN A 97 23.30 14.12 7.80
C ASN A 97 23.73 12.90 6.98
N MET A 98 22.77 12.07 6.56
CA MET A 98 23.02 10.89 5.73
C MET A 98 22.07 10.92 4.54
N ARG A 99 22.61 10.76 3.33
CA ARG A 99 21.79 10.67 2.13
C ARG A 99 21.08 9.32 2.09
N VAL A 100 19.75 9.33 2.18
CA VAL A 100 18.93 8.14 1.94
C VAL A 100 18.47 8.15 0.47
N LEU A 101 18.77 7.08 -0.25
CA LEU A 101 18.37 6.87 -1.64
C LEU A 101 16.93 6.36 -1.69
N MET A 102 16.13 6.94 -2.58
CA MET A 102 14.75 6.55 -2.80
C MET A 102 14.67 5.33 -3.74
N PRO A 103 13.61 4.51 -3.65
CA PRO A 103 13.38 3.45 -4.63
C PRO A 103 13.37 4.01 -6.05
N GLY A 104 14.26 3.51 -6.91
CA GLY A 104 14.45 3.98 -8.28
C GLY A 104 15.64 4.92 -8.49
N ASP A 105 16.24 5.45 -7.42
CA ASP A 105 17.46 6.26 -7.53
C ASP A 105 18.66 5.42 -8.03
N PRO A 106 19.57 6.01 -8.82
CA PRO A 106 20.80 5.33 -9.21
C PRO A 106 21.69 5.05 -8.00
N LEU A 107 22.18 3.82 -7.90
CA LEU A 107 23.14 3.44 -6.86
C LEU A 107 24.53 4.00 -7.18
N PRO A 108 25.25 4.59 -6.20
CA PRO A 108 26.61 5.05 -6.40
C PRO A 108 27.56 3.87 -6.66
N ALA A 109 28.55 4.08 -7.53
CA ALA A 109 29.57 3.08 -7.83
C ALA A 109 30.36 2.73 -6.55
N GLY A 110 30.44 1.43 -6.22
CA GLY A 110 31.16 0.93 -5.04
C GLY A 110 30.34 0.80 -3.74
N GLY A 111 29.01 0.96 -3.78
CA GLY A 111 28.16 0.75 -2.61
C GLY A 111 28.14 -0.70 -2.12
N ALA A 112 28.44 -0.94 -0.84
CA ALA A 112 28.22 -2.23 -0.19
C ALA A 112 26.72 -2.40 0.14
N ARG A 113 26.14 -3.58 -0.13
CA ARG A 113 24.82 -3.95 0.40
C ARG A 113 24.98 -4.23 1.89
N GLN A 114 24.39 -3.37 2.72
CA GLN A 114 24.28 -3.60 4.16
C GLN A 114 23.04 -4.45 4.46
#